data_AF-A0A963MRQ2-F1
#
_entry.id   AF-A0A963MRQ2-F1
#
_cell.length_a   1.000
_cell.length_b   1.000
_cell.length_c   1.000
_cell.angle_alpha   90.00
_cell.angle_beta   90.00
_cell.angle_gamma   90.00
#
_symmetry.space_group_name_H-M   'P 1'
#
loop_
_entity.id
_entity.type
_entity.pdbx_description
1 polymer ?
#
loop_
_entity_poly.entity_id
_entity_poly.type
_entity_poly.pdbx_seq_one_letter_code
_entity_poly.pdbx_strand_id
1 'polypeptide(L)'
;MKTKNKIKIESLDQDGRGVARKDGKVIFIEGALTGETVTYQTFKRKQSYEMAQVEQIEQESPMRVEPKCQHYGVCGGCSMQHLDASTQVAVKQRILEDNLAHIGKVKADVILPPIYGSAWGYRQRARISV
;
A
#
# COMPACT_ATOMS: atom_id res chain seq x y z
N MET A 1 10.06 8.34 27.69
CA MET A 1 9.30 8.72 26.48
C MET A 1 9.86 7.95 25.30
N LYS A 2 9.14 6.98 24.72
CA LYS A 2 9.56 6.33 23.48
C LYS A 2 9.42 7.36 22.35
N THR A 3 10.49 7.64 21.62
CA THR A 3 10.45 8.51 20.44
C THR A 3 9.51 7.88 19.41
N LYS A 4 8.34 8.50 19.17
CA LYS A 4 7.41 8.04 18.14
C LYS A 4 8.08 8.26 16.77
N ASN A 5 8.28 7.20 16.01
CA ASN A 5 8.87 7.29 14.68
C ASN A 5 7.82 7.86 13.70
N LYS A 6 7.79 9.18 13.56
CA LYS A 6 6.89 9.90 12.66
C LYS A 6 7.50 10.03 11.26
N ILE A 7 6.71 9.80 10.21
CA ILE A 7 7.15 9.91 8.82
C ILE A 7 5.99 10.24 7.87
N LYS A 8 6.31 10.91 6.77
CA LYS A 8 5.37 11.15 5.66
C LYS A 8 5.52 10.04 4.62
N ILE A 9 4.40 9.50 4.14
CA ILE A 9 4.39 8.45 3.14
C ILE A 9 4.51 9.05 1.74
N GLU A 10 5.49 8.57 0.98
CA GLU A 10 5.86 9.11 -0.34
C GLU A 10 5.13 8.40 -1.47
N SER A 11 4.95 7.07 -1.36
CA SER A 11 4.36 6.24 -2.42
C SER A 11 3.80 4.92 -1.84
N LEU A 12 3.27 4.07 -2.70
CA LEU A 12 2.86 2.69 -2.38
C LEU A 12 3.69 1.71 -3.21
N ASP A 13 4.00 0.55 -2.63
CA ASP A 13 4.59 -0.56 -3.38
C ASP A 13 3.53 -1.50 -3.99
N GLN A 14 4.00 -2.51 -4.72
CA GLN A 14 3.16 -3.56 -5.33
C GLN A 14 2.31 -4.37 -4.34
N ASP A 15 2.73 -4.45 -3.07
CA ASP A 15 2.02 -5.16 -2.03
C ASP A 15 1.01 -4.25 -1.30
N GLY A 16 0.96 -2.96 -1.65
CA GLY A 16 0.09 -1.96 -1.02
C GLY A 16 0.60 -1.41 0.29
N ARG A 17 1.91 -1.51 0.54
CA ARG A 17 2.56 -0.90 1.71
C ARG A 17 2.97 0.53 1.38
N GLY A 18 2.82 1.42 2.35
CA GLY A 18 3.39 2.76 2.29
C GLY A 18 4.91 2.69 2.19
N VAL A 19 5.49 3.48 1.30
CA VAL A 19 6.93 3.60 1.13
C VAL A 19 7.34 4.99 1.57
N ALA A 20 8.34 5.05 2.43
CA ALA A 20 8.98 6.29 2.85
C ALA A 20 10.48 6.08 3.01
N ARG A 21 11.26 7.17 3.01
CA ARG A 21 12.72 7.10 3.20
C ARG A 21 13.15 7.88 4.44
N LYS A 22 14.06 7.29 5.21
CA LYS A 22 14.70 7.95 6.36
C LYS A 22 16.14 7.51 6.48
N ASP A 23 17.06 8.47 6.62
CA ASP A 23 18.49 8.22 6.81
C ASP A 23 19.09 7.26 5.75
N GLY A 24 18.68 7.42 4.48
CA GLY A 24 19.13 6.58 3.37
C GLY A 24 18.52 5.17 3.29
N LYS A 25 17.66 4.78 4.24
CA LYS A 25 16.94 3.50 4.24
C LYS A 25 15.52 3.65 3.73
N VAL A 26 15.05 2.63 3.03
CA VAL A 26 13.63 2.52 2.62
C VAL A 26 12.84 1.86 3.75
N ILE A 27 11.68 2.42 4.10
CA ILE A 27 10.79 1.88 5.12
C ILE A 27 9.49 1.52 4.43
N PHE A 28 9.12 0.24 4.49
CA PHE A 28 7.83 -0.27 4.03
C PHE A 28 6.87 -0.34 5.22
N ILE A 29 5.73 0.33 5.14
CA ILE A 29 4.81 0.55 6.26
C ILE A 29 3.44 -0.02 5.90
N GLU A 30 3.09 -1.14 6.52
CA GLU A 30 1.79 -1.78 6.36
C GLU A 30 0.67 -0.89 6.92
N GLY A 31 -0.39 -0.72 6.12
CA GLY A 31 -1.58 0.08 6.47
C GLY A 31 -1.45 1.58 6.23
N ALA A 32 -0.32 2.06 5.70
CA ALA A 32 -0.11 3.47 5.39
C ALA A 32 -0.37 3.77 3.90
N LEU A 33 -0.93 4.94 3.61
CA LEU A 33 -1.25 5.40 2.26
C LEU A 33 -0.42 6.61 1.86
N THR A 34 -0.24 6.81 0.55
CA THR A 34 0.45 7.99 0.02
C THR A 34 -0.19 9.30 0.50
N GLY A 35 0.66 10.24 0.90
CA GLY A 35 0.26 11.55 1.41
C GLY A 35 0.01 11.58 2.92
N GLU A 36 -0.07 10.42 3.59
CA GLU A 36 -0.28 10.37 5.03
C GLU A 36 0.95 10.77 5.82
N THR A 37 0.69 11.28 7.03
CA THR A 37 1.70 11.36 8.08
C THR A 37 1.33 10.38 9.18
N VAL A 38 2.22 9.43 9.47
CA VAL A 38 1.96 8.33 10.41
C VAL A 38 3.09 8.20 11.42
N THR A 39 2.79 7.63 12.59
CA THR A 39 3.79 6.98 13.42
C THR A 39 3.79 5.49 13.12
N TYR A 40 4.97 4.87 13.14
CA TYR A 40 5.12 3.46 12.78
C TYR A 40 5.96 2.68 13.79
N GLN A 41 5.69 1.38 13.86
CA GLN A 41 6.47 0.44 14.65
C GLN A 41 7.19 -0.53 13.71
N THR A 42 8.53 -0.48 13.72
CA THR A 42 9.37 -1.41 12.96
C THR A 42 9.32 -2.80 13.60
N PHE A 43 9.02 -3.83 12.80
CA PHE A 43 9.09 -5.23 13.21
C PHE A 43 10.21 -6.01 12.51
N LYS A 44 10.78 -5.48 11.42
CA LYS A 44 11.96 -6.05 10.75
C LYS A 44 12.90 -4.95 10.31
N ARG A 45 14.17 -5.02 10.71
CA ARG A 45 15.21 -4.06 10.33
C ARG A 45 16.35 -4.77 9.59
N LYS A 46 16.74 -4.22 8.45
CA LYS A 46 17.90 -4.62 7.64
C LYS A 46 18.78 -3.40 7.37
N GLN A 47 19.92 -3.62 6.70
CA GLN A 47 20.87 -2.56 6.41
C GLN A 47 20.28 -1.51 5.45
N SER A 48 19.61 -1.96 4.39
CA SER A 48 19.04 -1.09 3.34
C SER A 48 17.56 -0.76 3.52
N TYR A 49 16.83 -1.54 4.32
CA TYR A 49 15.39 -1.35 4.48
C TYR A 49 14.82 -1.77 5.84
N GLU A 50 13.61 -1.31 6.13
CA GLU A 50 12.80 -1.70 7.29
C GLU A 50 11.39 -2.12 6.85
N MET A 51 10.81 -3.07 7.56
CA MET A 51 9.38 -3.35 7.53
C MET A 51 8.76 -2.89 8.85
N ALA A 52 7.66 -2.17 8.74
CA ALA A 52 6.94 -1.58 9.84
C ALA A 52 5.42 -1.66 9.60
N GLN A 53 4.67 -1.39 10.65
CA GLN A 53 3.22 -1.22 10.60
C GLN A 53 2.84 0.15 11.15
N VAL A 54 1.75 0.74 10.65
CA VAL A 54 1.18 1.96 11.22
C VAL A 54 0.80 1.72 12.68
N GLU A 55 1.26 2.61 13.56
CA GLU A 55 0.83 2.69 14.96
C GLU A 55 -0.28 3.74 15.12
N GLN A 56 -0.11 4.90 14.47
CA GLN A 56 -1.10 5.97 14.50
C GLN A 56 -1.05 6.75 13.18
N ILE A 57 -2.21 7.14 12.66
CA ILE A 57 -2.31 8.08 11.54
C ILE A 57 -2.53 9.47 12.14
N GLU A 58 -1.59 10.39 11.89
CA GLU A 58 -1.69 11.78 12.36
C GLU A 58 -2.36 12.68 11.32
N GLN A 59 -2.18 12.36 10.04
CA GLN A 59 -2.84 13.02 8.93
C GLN A 59 -3.25 11.95 7.92
N GLU A 60 -4.57 11.77 7.73
CA GLU A 60 -5.13 10.80 6.81
C GLU A 60 -5.09 11.28 5.36
N SER A 61 -4.98 10.31 4.44
CA SER A 61 -5.11 10.55 3.01
C SER A 61 -6.59 10.68 2.65
N PRO A 62 -6.97 11.59 1.73
CA PRO A 62 -8.35 11.67 1.24
C PRO A 62 -8.80 10.41 0.50
N MET A 63 -7.85 9.54 0.12
CA MET A 63 -8.12 8.26 -0.55
C MET A 63 -8.38 7.12 0.45
N ARG A 64 -8.24 7.37 1.75
CA ARG A 64 -8.51 6.39 2.80
C ARG A 64 -10.02 6.14 2.90
N VAL A 65 -10.38 4.88 3.06
CA VAL A 65 -11.75 4.45 3.37
C VAL A 65 -11.75 3.48 4.54
N GLU A 66 -12.87 3.38 5.24
CA GLU A 66 -13.04 2.36 6.28
C GLU A 66 -13.19 0.98 5.63
N PRO A 67 -12.36 -0.02 6.00
CA PRO A 67 -12.50 -1.39 5.50
C PRO A 67 -13.87 -1.98 5.87
N LYS A 68 -14.60 -2.53 4.89
CA LYS A 68 -15.93 -3.14 5.16
C LYS A 68 -15.85 -4.54 5.77
N CYS A 69 -14.72 -5.24 5.64
CA CYS A 69 -14.57 -6.58 6.20
C CYS A 69 -14.04 -6.50 7.63
N GLN A 70 -14.81 -7.02 8.59
CA GLN A 70 -14.41 -7.11 10.00
C GLN A 70 -13.11 -7.92 10.26
N HIS A 71 -12.68 -8.75 9.31
CA HIS A 71 -11.47 -9.56 9.41
C HIS A 71 -10.26 -8.93 8.69
N TYR A 72 -10.42 -7.73 8.15
CA TYR A 72 -9.34 -7.00 7.48
C TYR A 72 -8.18 -6.74 8.46
N GLY A 73 -6.95 -6.88 7.99
CA GLY A 73 -5.74 -6.79 8.82
C GLY A 73 -5.34 -8.09 9.53
N VAL A 74 -6.21 -9.10 9.62
CA VAL A 74 -5.92 -10.39 10.28
C VAL A 74 -5.97 -11.57 9.31
N CYS A 75 -7.03 -11.66 8.49
CA CYS A 75 -7.26 -12.82 7.62
C CYS A 75 -6.26 -12.96 6.45
N GLY A 76 -5.57 -11.88 6.06
CA GLY A 76 -4.57 -11.88 4.97
C GLY A 76 -5.16 -11.97 3.56
N GLY A 77 -6.48 -12.13 3.41
CA GLY A 77 -7.12 -12.27 2.09
C GLY A 77 -7.22 -10.98 1.26
N CYS A 78 -6.99 -9.81 1.87
CA CYS A 78 -7.02 -8.48 1.23
C CYS A 78 -5.92 -7.59 1.81
N SER A 79 -5.22 -6.82 0.97
CA SER A 79 -4.12 -5.93 1.39
C SER A 79 -4.48 -4.44 1.41
N MET A 80 -5.55 -4.03 0.72
CA MET A 80 -5.82 -2.61 0.42
C MET A 80 -7.26 -2.17 0.72
N GLN A 81 -8.04 -2.86 1.57
CA GLN A 81 -9.44 -2.41 1.83
C GLN A 81 -9.54 -1.04 2.49
N HIS A 82 -8.44 -0.53 3.04
CA HIS A 82 -8.34 0.82 3.60
C HIS A 82 -8.10 1.90 2.55
N LEU A 83 -7.95 1.53 1.27
CA LEU A 83 -7.79 2.42 0.12
C LEU A 83 -9.05 2.36 -0.74
N ASP A 84 -9.55 3.51 -1.18
CA ASP A 84 -10.67 3.57 -2.11
C ASP A 84 -10.45 2.68 -3.35
N ALA A 85 -11.49 2.00 -3.81
CA ALA A 85 -11.38 0.99 -4.86
C ALA A 85 -10.95 1.58 -6.21
N SER A 86 -11.42 2.78 -6.56
CA SER A 86 -10.98 3.45 -7.80
C SER A 86 -9.52 3.88 -7.70
N THR A 87 -9.11 4.29 -6.52
CA THR A 87 -7.71 4.64 -6.24
C THR A 87 -6.80 3.40 -6.30
N GLN A 88 -7.24 2.23 -5.83
CA GLN A 88 -6.48 0.98 -5.97
C GLN A 88 -6.14 0.68 -7.43
N VAL A 89 -7.06 0.96 -8.36
CA VAL A 89 -6.82 0.78 -9.79
C VAL A 89 -5.74 1.74 -10.29
N ALA A 90 -5.84 3.02 -9.94
CA ALA A 90 -4.84 4.03 -10.30
C ALA A 90 -3.44 3.70 -9.76
N VAL A 91 -3.35 3.24 -8.51
CA VAL A 91 -2.09 2.82 -7.88
C VAL A 91 -1.47 1.64 -8.63
N LYS A 92 -2.26 0.61 -8.97
CA LYS A 92 -1.76 -0.54 -9.75
C LYS A 92 -1.30 -0.14 -11.14
N GLN A 93 -2.02 0.76 -11.80
CA GLN A 93 -1.58 1.30 -13.08
C GLN A 93 -0.25 2.05 -12.95
N ARG A 94 -0.10 2.88 -11.91
CA ARG A 94 1.17 3.59 -11.68
C ARG A 94 2.34 2.64 -11.46
N ILE A 95 2.13 1.58 -10.68
CA ILE A 95 3.14 0.53 -10.44
C ILE A 95 3.51 -0.18 -11.73
N LEU A 96 2.54 -0.46 -12.61
CA LEU A 96 2.82 -1.00 -13.95
C LEU A 96 3.70 -0.06 -14.77
N GLU A 97 3.35 1.23 -14.84
CA GLU A 97 4.10 2.25 -15.56
C GLU A 97 5.54 2.39 -15.03
N ASP A 98 5.69 2.45 -13.70
CA ASP A 98 6.99 2.53 -13.04
C ASP A 98 7.83 1.28 -13.32
N ASN A 99 7.23 0.08 -13.33
CA ASN A 99 7.91 -1.17 -13.67
C ASN A 99 8.36 -1.20 -15.14
N LEU A 100 7.54 -0.72 -16.08
CA LEU A 100 7.94 -0.62 -17.49
C LEU A 100 9.17 0.29 -17.65
N ALA A 101 9.14 1.46 -17.03
CA ALA A 101 10.23 2.43 -17.12
C ALA A 101 11.51 1.95 -16.42
N HIS A 102 11.40 1.42 -15.20
CA HIS A 102 12.56 1.13 -14.36
C HIS A 102 13.12 -0.27 -14.54
N ILE A 103 12.28 -1.28 -14.74
CA ILE A 103 12.70 -2.68 -14.93
C ILE A 103 12.80 -2.97 -16.42
N GLY A 104 11.72 -2.72 -17.16
CA GLY A 104 11.65 -3.01 -18.60
C GLY A 104 12.52 -2.09 -19.46
N LYS A 105 12.87 -0.89 -18.95
CA LYS A 105 13.55 0.18 -19.72
C LYS A 105 12.80 0.56 -21.00
N VAL A 106 11.47 0.48 -20.96
CA VAL A 106 10.58 0.80 -22.07
C VAL A 106 9.52 1.80 -21.65
N LYS A 107 8.99 2.52 -22.62
CA LYS A 107 7.81 3.39 -22.46
C LYS A 107 6.76 2.95 -23.45
N ALA A 108 5.53 2.75 -22.98
CA ALA A 108 4.42 2.44 -23.87
C ALA A 108 4.05 3.69 -24.67
N ASP A 109 3.81 3.52 -25.97
CA ASP A 109 3.29 4.60 -26.83
C ASP A 109 1.86 4.96 -26.45
N VAL A 110 1.06 3.95 -26.08
CA VAL A 110 -0.34 4.11 -25.66
C VAL A 110 -0.58 3.30 -24.39
N ILE A 111 -1.16 3.94 -23.38
CA ILE A 111 -1.71 3.29 -22.18
C ILE A 111 -3.22 3.23 -22.35
N LEU A 112 -3.78 2.02 -22.40
CA LEU A 112 -5.22 1.82 -22.46
C LEU A 112 -5.85 2.05 -21.06
N PRO A 113 -7.11 2.48 -20.99
CA PRO A 113 -7.83 2.61 -19.72
C PRO A 113 -7.86 1.27 -18.95
N PRO A 114 -7.74 1.29 -17.62
CA PRO A 114 -7.79 0.07 -16.83
C PRO A 114 -9.18 -0.55 -16.87
N ILE A 115 -9.22 -1.88 -16.99
CA ILE A 115 -10.47 -2.65 -16.93
C ILE A 115 -10.69 -3.11 -15.48
N TYR A 116 -11.81 -2.73 -14.89
CA TYR A 116 -12.21 -3.14 -13.55
C TYR A 116 -13.73 -3.33 -13.47
N GLY A 117 -14.17 -4.16 -12.50
CA GLY A 117 -15.58 -4.47 -12.27
C GLY A 117 -16.00 -4.10 -10.85
N SER A 118 -17.04 -4.79 -10.33
CA SER A 118 -17.50 -4.59 -8.95
C SER A 118 -16.37 -4.83 -7.95
N ALA A 119 -16.16 -3.88 -7.04
CA ALA A 119 -15.16 -3.99 -5.97
C ALA A 119 -15.54 -5.03 -4.91
N TRP A 120 -16.82 -5.43 -4.84
CA TRP A 120 -17.36 -6.36 -3.84
C TRP A 120 -18.12 -7.50 -4.49
N GLY A 121 -18.12 -8.67 -3.85
CA GLY A 121 -18.81 -9.86 -4.33
C GLY A 121 -18.22 -10.47 -5.61
N TYR A 122 -17.01 -10.06 -6.02
CA TYR A 122 -16.41 -10.50 -7.28
C TYR A 122 -15.78 -11.91 -7.24
N ARG A 123 -15.42 -12.42 -6.05
CA ARG A 123 -14.83 -13.77 -5.93
C ARG A 123 -15.92 -14.84 -6.01
N GLN A 124 -15.89 -15.63 -7.07
CA GLN A 124 -16.83 -16.75 -7.27
C GLN A 124 -16.36 -18.07 -6.65
N ARG A 125 -15.11 -18.14 -6.16
CA ARG A 125 -14.52 -19.33 -5.54
C ARG A 125 -13.65 -18.93 -4.36
N ALA A 126 -13.62 -19.76 -3.32
CA ALA A 126 -12.73 -19.62 -2.18
C ALA A 126 -12.14 -20.99 -1.82
N ARG A 127 -10.87 -21.00 -1.38
CA ARG A 127 -10.25 -22.17 -0.74
C ARG A 127 -10.04 -21.82 0.72
N ILE A 128 -10.60 -22.64 1.60
CA ILE A 128 -10.49 -22.48 3.04
C ILE A 128 -9.56 -23.60 3.52
N SER A 129 -8.43 -23.22 4.10
CA SER A 129 -7.51 -24.17 4.72
C SER A 129 -8.09 -24.63 6.06
N VAL A 130 -7.98 -25.93 6.33
CA VAL A 130 -8.41 -26.59 7.58
C VAL A 130 -7.18 -27.17 8.26
#